data_AF-M3ZTH4-F1
#
_entry.id   AF-M3ZTH4-F1
#
_cell.length_a   1.000
_cell.length_b   1.000
_cell.length_c   1.000
_cell.angle_alpha   90.00
_cell.angle_beta   90.00
_cell.angle_gamma   90.00
#
_symmetry.space_group_name_H-M   'P 1'
#
loop_
_entity.id
_entity.type
_entity.pdbx_description
1 polymer ?
#
loop_
_entity_poly.entity_id
_entity_poly.type
_entity_poly.pdbx_seq_one_letter_code
_entity_poly.pdbx_strand_id
1 'polypeptide(L)'
;MEFGSRPAAAMSKEEATDQQPGRPTWSRQIEFTLAGIGCAVGLGNVWRFPYLCYRSGGGAFLVPYLLMLVVLGIPLLYMELTVGQYTRRGPVHALAIVCPLFKGVGIASVAISFIMCTYYNIVITWALYYLFSSFQAPLPWQSCNNTWNTPNCTDHATNSSHSSTASQEFFRYKMLGQTSGVEETGTLRWELFLILILAWILIYLCIFKGVKSTGKVVYFTALFPYVILIALLINNVQLPGASDGIAFFIVPEWDKLRSVEVWVNAAAQIFNSIGIGFGSLLAMSSYNSFNNNVLKDTLFISITNSLTSILAGFVIFSAFGYMSYLQGIPVSQLAVDGPGLVYVVYPQAFANMPVSQLWAVLFFFMLLCLGLDSEFAMVEVMVTSFMDEFYQQLIRIFKRKELFVLAVCGVALLLGIPCVMQVGIYVFQLMDHYTAIVSIMFLAFFEIIAICWSYGVKRLSSNMEEMTGQKPNIFFRLCWLVVDPVLITVILIFSVIQFKPARYGDYVFPPWAQGVGWVIALASIIWIPLGAVHTLWVLPGSLMKKLKLSITPYALNATKGLYNERGEGAGEPDISVISTGLPDKKPIETYF
;
A
#
# COMPACT_ATOMS: atom_id res chain seq x y z
N MET A 1 -35.19 22.26 -58.59
CA MET A 1 -33.76 22.12 -58.94
C MET A 1 -32.99 23.14 -58.11
N GLU A 2 -31.81 22.72 -57.66
CA GLU A 2 -30.76 23.48 -56.97
C GLU A 2 -30.90 23.79 -55.47
N PHE A 3 -30.24 22.89 -54.73
CA PHE A 3 -29.47 23.04 -53.50
C PHE A 3 -29.06 24.47 -53.09
N GLY A 4 -29.34 24.80 -51.83
CA GLY A 4 -28.69 25.88 -51.07
C GLY A 4 -28.43 25.42 -49.64
N SER A 5 -27.17 25.13 -49.34
CA SER A 5 -26.62 24.71 -48.04
C SER A 5 -26.78 25.80 -46.96
N ARG A 6 -27.32 25.44 -45.79
CA ARG A 6 -27.21 26.24 -44.57
C ARG A 6 -25.98 25.79 -43.77
N PRO A 7 -25.11 26.71 -43.33
CA PRO A 7 -23.89 26.35 -42.63
C PRO A 7 -24.18 25.87 -41.21
N ALA A 8 -23.50 24.79 -40.82
CA ALA A 8 -23.37 24.35 -39.44
C ALA A 8 -22.77 25.50 -38.60
N ALA A 9 -23.42 25.83 -37.49
CA ALA A 9 -22.90 26.79 -36.53
C ALA A 9 -21.53 26.31 -36.04
N ALA A 10 -20.49 27.07 -36.39
CA ALA A 10 -19.15 26.88 -35.89
C ALA A 10 -19.14 27.21 -34.40
N MET A 11 -18.97 26.18 -33.57
CA MET A 11 -18.60 26.31 -32.16
C MET A 11 -17.32 27.17 -32.10
N SER A 12 -17.39 28.29 -31.39
CA SER A 12 -16.25 29.20 -31.23
C SER A 12 -15.11 28.48 -30.50
N LYS A 13 -13.87 28.75 -30.92
CA LYS A 13 -12.64 28.13 -30.37
C LYS A 13 -12.40 28.43 -28.88
N GLU A 14 -13.16 29.33 -28.27
CA GLU A 14 -13.04 29.70 -26.85
C GLU A 14 -13.86 28.79 -25.91
N GLU A 15 -14.96 28.18 -26.38
CA GLU A 15 -15.77 27.24 -25.56
C GLU A 15 -15.18 25.83 -25.49
N ALA A 16 -14.18 25.50 -26.31
CA ALA A 16 -13.51 24.20 -26.30
C ALA A 16 -12.47 24.04 -25.17
N THR A 17 -12.21 25.09 -24.39
CA THR A 17 -11.10 25.13 -23.41
C THR A 17 -11.48 24.72 -21.99
N ASP A 18 -12.76 24.51 -21.68
CA ASP A 18 -13.23 24.31 -20.29
C ASP A 18 -13.88 22.95 -20.00
N GLN A 19 -13.90 22.04 -20.99
CA GLN A 19 -14.28 20.65 -20.73
C GLN A 19 -13.10 19.91 -20.10
N GLN A 20 -13.24 19.54 -18.81
CA GLN A 20 -12.32 18.59 -18.19
C GLN A 20 -12.24 17.34 -19.08
N PRO A 21 -11.04 16.93 -19.55
CA PRO A 21 -10.90 15.72 -20.33
C PRO A 21 -11.44 14.55 -19.50
N GLY A 22 -12.20 13.66 -20.14
CA GLY A 22 -12.77 12.49 -19.48
C GLY A 22 -11.70 11.71 -18.72
N ARG A 23 -12.04 11.20 -17.51
CA ARG A 23 -11.11 10.45 -16.66
C ARG A 23 -10.45 9.34 -17.47
N PRO A 24 -9.11 9.26 -17.52
CA PRO A 24 -8.41 8.22 -18.27
C PRO A 24 -8.79 6.83 -17.75
N THR A 25 -8.72 5.83 -18.60
CA THR A 25 -8.99 4.43 -18.25
C THR A 25 -7.80 3.54 -18.53
N TRP A 26 -7.72 2.39 -17.85
CA TRP A 26 -6.80 1.32 -18.20
C TRP A 26 -6.97 0.93 -19.67
N SER A 27 -5.87 0.60 -20.35
CA SER A 27 -5.96 0.24 -21.78
C SER A 27 -6.50 -1.17 -21.96
N ARG A 28 -6.22 -2.07 -21.01
CA ARG A 28 -6.80 -3.41 -20.89
C ARG A 28 -7.10 -3.71 -19.43
N GLN A 29 -8.14 -4.49 -19.17
CA GLN A 29 -8.54 -4.83 -17.80
C GLN A 29 -7.43 -5.57 -17.03
N ILE A 30 -6.65 -6.41 -17.69
CA ILE A 30 -5.54 -7.11 -17.05
C ILE A 30 -4.44 -6.17 -16.56
N GLU A 31 -4.31 -4.95 -17.13
CA GLU A 31 -3.36 -3.94 -16.64
C GLU A 31 -3.77 -3.48 -15.24
N PHE A 32 -5.07 -3.33 -14.97
CA PHE A 32 -5.58 -3.04 -13.64
C PHE A 32 -5.35 -4.22 -12.68
N THR A 33 -5.71 -5.44 -13.09
CA THR A 33 -5.53 -6.62 -12.22
C THR A 33 -4.06 -6.83 -11.86
N LEU A 34 -3.13 -6.67 -12.82
CA LEU A 34 -1.69 -6.77 -12.58
C LEU A 34 -1.16 -5.62 -11.73
N ALA A 35 -1.63 -4.37 -11.95
CA ALA A 35 -1.27 -3.25 -11.09
C ALA A 35 -1.77 -3.45 -9.65
N GLY A 36 -2.96 -4.02 -9.48
CA GLY A 36 -3.49 -4.39 -8.17
C GLY A 36 -2.68 -5.51 -7.50
N ILE A 37 -2.26 -6.53 -8.26
CA ILE A 37 -1.35 -7.58 -7.78
C ILE A 37 0.00 -6.98 -7.39
N GLY A 38 0.60 -6.13 -8.21
CA GLY A 38 1.88 -5.48 -7.88
C GLY A 38 1.77 -4.53 -6.68
N CYS A 39 0.63 -3.86 -6.50
CA CYS A 39 0.37 -3.04 -5.32
C CYS A 39 0.27 -3.89 -4.05
N ALA A 40 -0.40 -5.05 -4.10
CA ALA A 40 -0.59 -5.92 -2.95
C ALA A 40 0.64 -6.80 -2.65
N VAL A 41 1.34 -7.26 -3.69
CA VAL A 41 2.55 -8.06 -3.56
C VAL A 41 3.74 -7.13 -3.44
N GLY A 42 4.13 -6.85 -2.20
CA GLY A 42 5.27 -6.00 -1.88
C GLY A 42 6.35 -6.73 -1.08
N LEU A 43 7.26 -5.94 -0.51
CA LEU A 43 8.30 -6.45 0.40
C LEU A 43 7.70 -7.18 1.61
N GLY A 44 6.52 -6.77 2.07
CA GLY A 44 5.76 -7.39 3.15
C GLY A 44 5.56 -8.90 2.98
N ASN A 45 5.39 -9.37 1.75
CA ASN A 45 5.20 -10.79 1.44
C ASN A 45 6.50 -11.60 1.61
N VAL A 46 7.66 -10.97 1.39
CA VAL A 46 8.98 -11.63 1.42
C VAL A 46 9.58 -11.60 2.82
N TRP A 47 9.40 -10.51 3.59
CA TRP A 47 10.08 -10.35 4.87
C TRP A 47 9.22 -10.47 6.13
N ARG A 48 7.94 -10.11 6.06
CA ARG A 48 7.08 -9.95 7.23
C ARG A 48 6.21 -11.17 7.38
N PHE A 49 5.60 -11.64 6.29
CA PHE A 49 4.81 -12.86 6.33
C PHE A 49 5.61 -14.09 6.81
N PRO A 50 6.81 -14.40 6.29
CA PRO A 50 7.57 -15.57 6.76
C PRO A 50 7.97 -15.42 8.24
N TYR A 51 8.39 -14.22 8.65
CA TYR A 51 8.70 -13.92 10.05
C TYR A 51 7.48 -14.09 10.97
N LEU A 52 6.30 -13.63 10.56
CA LEU A 52 5.06 -13.80 11.33
C LEU A 52 4.66 -15.27 11.43
N CYS A 53 4.84 -16.05 10.36
CA CYS A 53 4.65 -17.51 10.41
C CYS A 53 5.58 -18.13 11.45
N TYR A 54 6.87 -17.79 11.41
CA TYR A 54 7.85 -18.23 12.40
C TYR A 54 7.40 -17.91 13.83
N ARG A 55 7.13 -16.64 14.14
CA ARG A 55 6.83 -16.19 15.50
C ARG A 55 5.48 -16.69 16.02
N SER A 56 4.55 -17.01 15.12
CA SER A 56 3.16 -17.32 15.44
C SER A 56 2.79 -18.80 15.32
N GLY A 57 3.79 -19.70 15.33
CA GLY A 57 3.57 -21.15 15.40
C GLY A 57 3.61 -21.89 14.06
N GLY A 58 4.42 -21.41 13.12
CA GLY A 58 4.67 -22.04 11.83
C GLY A 58 3.38 -22.24 11.04
N GLY A 59 3.11 -23.48 10.67
CA GLY A 59 1.92 -23.84 9.88
C GLY A 59 0.60 -23.53 10.59
N ALA A 60 0.58 -23.42 11.92
CA ALA A 60 -0.63 -23.07 12.66
C ALA A 60 -1.10 -21.66 12.30
N PHE A 61 -0.18 -20.72 12.04
CA PHE A 61 -0.49 -19.34 11.66
C PHE A 61 -1.26 -19.21 10.34
N LEU A 62 -1.16 -20.20 9.44
CA LEU A 62 -1.91 -20.19 8.18
C LEU A 62 -3.42 -20.25 8.41
N VAL A 63 -3.87 -20.85 9.52
CA VAL A 63 -5.31 -20.92 9.87
C VAL A 63 -5.89 -19.52 10.14
N PRO A 64 -5.40 -18.73 11.13
CA PRO A 64 -5.90 -17.39 11.35
C PRO A 64 -5.63 -16.46 10.17
N TYR A 65 -4.52 -16.63 9.45
CA TYR A 65 -4.21 -15.83 8.26
C TYR A 65 -5.24 -16.04 7.13
N LEU A 66 -5.50 -17.29 6.74
CA LEU A 66 -6.47 -17.60 5.69
C LEU A 66 -7.91 -17.30 6.12
N LEU A 67 -8.24 -17.48 7.39
CA LEU A 67 -9.55 -17.09 7.90
C LEU A 67 -9.73 -15.57 7.78
N MET A 68 -8.76 -14.77 8.26
CA MET A 68 -8.79 -13.31 8.15
C MET A 68 -8.80 -12.85 6.69
N LEU A 69 -8.12 -13.54 5.78
CA LEU A 69 -8.22 -13.27 4.35
C LEU A 69 -9.66 -13.41 3.85
N VAL A 70 -10.34 -14.52 4.18
CA VAL A 70 -11.69 -14.81 3.67
C VAL A 70 -12.74 -13.93 4.32
N VAL A 71 -12.67 -13.72 5.63
CA VAL A 71 -13.73 -13.01 6.35
C VAL A 71 -13.54 -11.51 6.39
N LEU A 72 -12.31 -11.00 6.23
CA LEU A 72 -11.96 -9.58 6.40
C LEU A 72 -11.26 -9.01 5.16
N GLY A 73 -10.18 -9.64 4.68
CA GLY A 73 -9.37 -9.13 3.57
C GLY A 73 -10.14 -9.02 2.24
N ILE A 74 -10.70 -10.12 1.76
CA ILE A 74 -11.45 -10.17 0.50
C ILE A 74 -12.70 -9.26 0.56
N PRO A 75 -13.54 -9.31 1.61
CA PRO A 75 -14.70 -8.43 1.69
C PRO A 75 -14.32 -6.94 1.70
N LEU A 76 -13.32 -6.53 2.48
CA LEU A 76 -12.94 -5.12 2.55
C LEU A 76 -12.28 -4.62 1.27
N LEU A 77 -11.44 -5.42 0.62
CA LEU A 77 -10.94 -5.07 -0.70
C LEU A 77 -12.10 -4.95 -1.70
N TYR A 78 -13.06 -5.88 -1.67
CA TYR A 78 -14.20 -5.83 -2.56
C TYR A 78 -15.02 -4.54 -2.38
N MET A 79 -15.17 -4.09 -1.14
CA MET A 79 -15.81 -2.82 -0.79
C MET A 79 -15.05 -1.63 -1.38
N GLU A 80 -13.74 -1.52 -1.13
CA GLU A 80 -12.92 -0.41 -1.63
C GLU A 80 -12.94 -0.31 -3.16
N LEU A 81 -12.73 -1.44 -3.84
CA LEU A 81 -12.73 -1.48 -5.30
C LEU A 81 -14.11 -1.11 -5.88
N THR A 82 -15.19 -1.51 -5.21
CA THR A 82 -16.56 -1.15 -5.61
C THR A 82 -16.77 0.36 -5.46
N VAL A 83 -16.39 0.95 -4.33
CA VAL A 83 -16.51 2.39 -4.09
C VAL A 83 -15.66 3.19 -5.08
N GLY A 84 -14.42 2.79 -5.33
CA GLY A 84 -13.54 3.43 -6.30
C GLY A 84 -14.10 3.39 -7.72
N GLN A 85 -14.50 2.21 -8.21
CA GLN A 85 -15.04 2.05 -9.56
C GLN A 85 -16.41 2.73 -9.74
N TYR A 86 -17.29 2.70 -8.73
CA TYR A 86 -18.60 3.37 -8.81
C TYR A 86 -18.48 4.89 -8.83
N THR A 87 -17.71 5.44 -7.89
CA THR A 87 -17.58 6.90 -7.75
C THR A 87 -16.70 7.53 -8.83
N ARG A 88 -15.79 6.74 -9.42
CA ARG A 88 -14.77 7.21 -10.39
C ARG A 88 -13.99 8.42 -9.87
N ARG A 89 -13.65 8.41 -8.59
CA ARG A 89 -12.89 9.44 -7.88
C ARG A 89 -11.87 8.81 -6.92
N GLY A 90 -10.84 9.57 -6.59
CA GLY A 90 -9.89 9.22 -5.52
C GLY A 90 -10.52 9.22 -4.12
N PRO A 91 -9.80 8.74 -3.11
CA PRO A 91 -10.35 8.42 -1.78
C PRO A 91 -11.04 9.62 -1.09
N VAL A 92 -10.47 10.83 -1.21
CA VAL A 92 -11.05 12.06 -0.62
C VAL A 92 -12.45 12.33 -1.15
N HIS A 93 -12.61 12.31 -2.47
CA HIS A 93 -13.88 12.60 -3.12
C HIS A 93 -14.86 11.44 -3.02
N ALA A 94 -14.36 10.20 -3.12
CA ALA A 94 -15.17 9.01 -2.94
C ALA A 94 -15.84 9.01 -1.56
N LEU A 95 -15.08 9.24 -0.49
CA LEU A 95 -15.65 9.31 0.86
C LEU A 95 -16.50 10.56 1.10
N ALA A 96 -16.19 11.70 0.48
CA ALA A 96 -17.07 12.87 0.52
C ALA A 96 -18.44 12.62 -0.15
N ILE A 97 -18.47 11.82 -1.22
CA ILE A 97 -19.71 11.42 -1.92
C ILE A 97 -20.50 10.41 -1.08
N VAL A 98 -19.81 9.40 -0.55
CA VAL A 98 -20.39 8.30 0.22
C VAL A 98 -20.91 8.80 1.57
N CYS A 99 -20.08 9.46 2.36
CA CYS A 99 -20.45 10.02 3.65
C CYS A 99 -19.64 11.30 3.94
N PRO A 100 -20.19 12.50 3.67
CA PRO A 100 -19.52 13.77 3.90
C PRO A 100 -18.85 13.95 5.28
N LEU A 101 -19.47 13.41 6.33
CA LEU A 101 -18.94 13.45 7.71
C LEU A 101 -17.56 12.79 7.79
N PHE A 102 -17.35 11.73 7.03
CA PHE A 102 -16.11 10.96 6.98
C PHE A 102 -15.22 11.32 5.79
N LYS A 103 -15.42 12.49 5.14
CA LYS A 103 -14.47 13.01 4.13
C LYS A 103 -13.02 13.02 4.65
N GLY A 104 -12.85 13.27 5.94
CA GLY A 104 -11.55 13.27 6.63
C GLY A 104 -10.80 11.93 6.55
N VAL A 105 -11.50 10.80 6.47
CA VAL A 105 -10.89 9.47 6.28
C VAL A 105 -10.17 9.41 4.94
N GLY A 106 -10.74 9.97 3.88
CA GLY A 106 -10.10 9.96 2.57
C GLY A 106 -8.86 10.86 2.53
N ILE A 107 -8.87 11.96 3.28
CA ILE A 107 -7.68 12.82 3.46
C ILE A 107 -6.63 12.09 4.29
N ALA A 108 -7.03 11.36 5.33
CA ALA A 108 -6.13 10.52 6.12
C ALA A 108 -5.48 9.43 5.26
N SER A 109 -6.21 8.78 4.33
CA SER A 109 -5.64 7.77 3.42
C SER A 109 -4.55 8.37 2.54
N VAL A 110 -4.79 9.58 2.01
CA VAL A 110 -3.81 10.34 1.23
C VAL A 110 -2.58 10.69 2.10
N ALA A 111 -2.79 11.18 3.32
CA ALA A 111 -1.70 11.55 4.23
C ALA A 111 -0.84 10.35 4.65
N ILE A 112 -1.46 9.20 4.98
CA ILE A 112 -0.74 7.95 5.28
C ILE A 112 0.08 7.51 4.07
N SER A 113 -0.55 7.43 2.90
CA SER A 113 0.13 7.02 1.67
C SER A 113 1.30 7.94 1.33
N PHE A 114 1.18 9.25 1.58
CA PHE A 114 2.29 10.18 1.42
C PHE A 114 3.44 9.93 2.39
N ILE A 115 3.14 9.74 3.68
CA ILE A 115 4.18 9.46 4.68
C ILE A 115 4.88 8.14 4.33
N MET A 116 4.14 7.10 3.99
CA MET A 116 4.71 5.81 3.56
C MET A 116 5.58 5.93 2.33
N CYS A 117 5.13 6.63 1.30
CA CYS A 117 5.87 6.92 0.08
C CYS A 117 7.26 7.51 0.37
N THR A 118 7.42 8.36 1.39
CA THR A 118 8.73 8.93 1.74
C THR A 118 9.73 7.91 2.31
N TYR A 119 9.30 6.96 3.13
CA TYR A 119 10.20 6.02 3.80
C TYR A 119 10.26 4.65 3.10
N TYR A 120 9.22 4.23 2.39
CA TYR A 120 9.18 2.96 1.68
C TYR A 120 10.19 2.95 0.52
N ASN A 121 10.38 4.07 -0.17
CA ASN A 121 11.40 4.20 -1.21
C ASN A 121 12.84 4.05 -0.68
N ILE A 122 13.06 4.16 0.64
CA ILE A 122 14.36 3.90 1.28
C ILE A 122 14.69 2.40 1.21
N VAL A 123 13.68 1.54 1.28
CA VAL A 123 13.83 0.09 1.09
C VAL A 123 14.25 -0.21 -0.36
N ILE A 124 13.64 0.47 -1.34
CA ILE A 124 14.05 0.36 -2.75
C ILE A 124 15.49 0.84 -2.94
N THR A 125 15.86 1.93 -2.27
CA THR A 125 17.23 2.46 -2.26
C THR A 125 18.23 1.44 -1.72
N TRP A 126 17.88 0.75 -0.64
CA TRP A 126 18.69 -0.33 -0.08
C TRP A 126 18.78 -1.53 -1.04
N ALA A 127 17.68 -1.93 -1.68
CA ALA A 127 17.69 -2.99 -2.69
C ALA A 127 18.60 -2.65 -3.88
N LEU A 128 18.57 -1.40 -4.37
CA LEU A 128 19.47 -0.93 -5.42
C LEU A 128 20.94 -0.91 -4.98
N TYR A 129 21.23 -0.50 -3.74
CA TYR A 129 22.59 -0.54 -3.19
C TYR A 129 23.18 -1.96 -3.21
N TYR A 130 22.40 -2.93 -2.73
CA TYR A 130 22.80 -4.33 -2.74
C TYR A 130 22.85 -4.91 -4.16
N LEU A 131 21.94 -4.51 -5.06
CA LEU A 131 21.96 -4.93 -6.46
C LEU A 131 23.28 -4.49 -7.13
N PHE A 132 23.67 -3.22 -7.01
CA PHE A 132 24.94 -2.74 -7.54
C PHE A 132 26.14 -3.43 -6.89
N SER A 133 26.08 -3.64 -5.58
CA SER A 133 27.12 -4.35 -4.83
C SER A 133 27.20 -5.86 -5.15
N SER A 134 26.21 -6.43 -5.86
CA SER A 134 26.19 -7.84 -6.23
C SER A 134 26.95 -8.13 -7.55
N PHE A 135 27.33 -7.10 -8.32
CA PHE A 135 28.06 -7.25 -9.58
C PHE A 135 29.58 -7.41 -9.43
N GLN A 136 30.03 -7.89 -8.26
CA GLN A 136 31.45 -8.15 -7.98
C GLN A 136 31.67 -9.54 -7.39
N ALA A 137 32.86 -10.09 -7.59
CA ALA A 137 33.31 -11.36 -7.06
C ALA A 137 34.62 -11.17 -6.28
N PRO A 138 34.69 -11.51 -4.98
CA PRO A 138 33.63 -12.05 -4.11
C PRO A 138 32.54 -11.02 -3.74
N LEU A 139 31.41 -11.48 -3.18
CA LEU A 139 30.39 -10.58 -2.65
C LEU A 139 30.94 -9.79 -1.45
N PRO A 140 30.61 -8.50 -1.28
CA PRO A 140 31.23 -7.69 -0.23
C PRO A 140 30.84 -8.09 1.20
N TRP A 141 29.73 -8.80 1.39
CA TRP A 141 29.29 -9.35 2.68
C TRP A 141 29.74 -10.81 2.91
N GLN A 142 30.65 -11.34 2.09
CA GLN A 142 31.08 -12.74 2.16
C GLN A 142 32.16 -13.00 3.21
N SER A 143 33.01 -12.02 3.54
CA SER A 143 34.13 -12.20 4.46
C SER A 143 34.29 -11.04 5.43
N CYS A 144 34.94 -11.30 6.57
CA CYS A 144 35.31 -10.31 7.57
C CYS A 144 36.62 -9.55 7.28
N ASN A 145 37.24 -9.74 6.11
CA ASN A 145 38.51 -9.12 5.74
C ASN A 145 38.32 -7.81 4.95
N ASN A 146 37.48 -6.89 5.45
CA ASN A 146 37.27 -5.58 4.85
C ASN A 146 37.62 -4.44 5.80
N THR A 147 37.79 -3.25 5.25
CA THR A 147 38.16 -2.03 6.00
C THR A 147 37.12 -1.57 7.01
N TRP A 148 35.85 -1.97 6.85
CA TRP A 148 34.76 -1.65 7.76
C TRP A 148 34.53 -2.70 8.84
N ASN A 149 35.23 -3.84 8.78
CA ASN A 149 35.00 -4.92 9.72
C ASN A 149 35.67 -4.65 11.07
N THR A 150 35.02 -5.13 12.14
CA THR A 150 35.57 -5.05 13.50
C THR A 150 36.35 -6.32 13.85
N PRO A 151 37.21 -6.29 14.89
CA PRO A 151 37.91 -7.50 15.36
C PRO A 151 36.99 -8.64 15.83
N ASN A 152 35.72 -8.33 16.12
CA ASN A 152 34.71 -9.30 16.56
C ASN A 152 33.91 -9.91 15.40
N CYS A 153 34.25 -9.56 14.16
CA CYS A 153 33.58 -10.10 12.98
C CYS A 153 33.89 -11.59 12.80
N THR A 154 32.86 -12.39 12.54
CA THR A 154 33.00 -13.82 12.21
C THR A 154 32.32 -14.15 10.89
N ASP A 155 32.97 -15.00 10.09
CA ASP A 155 32.40 -15.48 8.81
C ASP A 155 31.21 -16.43 9.04
N HIS A 156 31.14 -17.04 10.22
CA HIS A 156 30.04 -17.90 10.66
C HIS A 156 29.23 -17.22 11.77
N ALA A 157 27.92 -17.46 11.83
CA ALA A 157 27.15 -17.11 13.01
C ALA A 157 27.65 -17.99 14.18
N THR A 158 27.92 -17.36 15.33
CA THR A 158 28.30 -18.09 16.55
C THR A 158 27.28 -17.81 17.64
N ASN A 159 27.19 -18.70 18.63
CA ASN A 159 26.31 -18.51 19.80
C ASN A 159 26.79 -17.40 20.76
N SER A 160 27.84 -16.64 20.40
CA SER A 160 28.36 -15.59 21.24
C SER A 160 27.61 -14.28 21.00
N SER A 161 27.15 -13.65 22.08
CA SER A 161 26.52 -12.31 22.04
C SER A 161 27.47 -11.18 21.64
N HIS A 162 28.76 -11.47 21.50
CA HIS A 162 29.82 -10.48 21.24
C HIS A 162 30.34 -10.50 19.80
N SER A 163 30.00 -11.51 18.99
CA SER A 163 30.41 -11.62 17.59
C SER A 163 29.31 -11.16 16.63
N SER A 164 29.70 -10.51 15.54
CA SER A 164 28.79 -10.12 14.44
C SER A 164 29.20 -10.80 13.13
N THR A 165 28.22 -11.13 12.29
CA THR A 165 28.53 -11.75 10.99
C THR A 165 29.04 -10.71 9.98
N ALA A 166 29.82 -11.15 8.98
CA ALA A 166 30.27 -10.28 7.88
C ALA A 166 29.13 -9.48 7.23
N SER A 167 27.96 -10.12 7.05
CA SER A 167 26.78 -9.45 6.50
C SER A 167 26.13 -8.44 7.45
N GLN A 168 26.13 -8.68 8.76
CA GLN A 168 25.64 -7.72 9.75
C GLN A 168 26.50 -6.46 9.74
N GLU A 169 27.82 -6.63 9.73
CA GLU A 169 28.77 -5.52 9.70
C GLU A 169 28.75 -4.75 8.38
N PHE A 170 28.56 -5.44 7.25
CA PHE A 170 28.35 -4.78 5.97
C PHE A 170 27.12 -3.86 6.00
N PHE A 171 25.98 -4.35 6.49
CA PHE A 171 24.77 -3.53 6.61
C PHE A 171 24.95 -2.35 7.57
N ARG A 172 25.47 -2.62 8.78
CA ARG A 172 25.60 -1.63 9.85
C ARG A 172 26.66 -0.57 9.59
N TYR A 173 27.87 -0.98 9.22
CA TYR A 173 29.04 -0.10 9.16
C TYR A 173 29.33 0.39 7.73
N LYS A 174 29.27 -0.48 6.72
CA LYS A 174 29.58 -0.07 5.34
C LYS A 174 28.42 0.62 4.66
N MET A 175 27.22 0.03 4.66
CA MET A 175 26.08 0.60 3.95
C MET A 175 25.49 1.78 4.72
N LEU A 176 24.93 1.51 5.91
CA LEU A 176 24.25 2.52 6.72
C LEU A 176 25.23 3.52 7.36
N GLY A 177 26.39 3.03 7.81
CA GLY A 177 27.29 3.82 8.66
C GLY A 177 26.59 4.26 9.95
N GLN A 178 25.81 3.36 10.55
CA GLN A 178 24.80 3.63 11.57
C GLN A 178 25.35 4.33 12.82
N THR A 179 24.60 5.30 13.35
CA THR A 179 24.90 5.98 14.63
C THR A 179 24.58 5.11 15.86
N SER A 180 25.10 5.50 17.03
CA SER A 180 24.84 4.80 18.30
C SER A 180 23.36 4.85 18.70
N GLY A 181 22.66 5.94 18.37
CA GLY A 181 21.26 6.18 18.69
C GLY A 181 20.70 7.38 17.94
N VAL A 182 19.45 7.74 18.26
CA VAL A 182 18.73 8.88 17.65
C VAL A 182 19.18 10.25 18.14
N GLU A 183 19.96 10.31 19.22
CA GLU A 183 20.56 11.54 19.73
C GLU A 183 21.66 12.08 18.81
N GLU A 184 22.32 11.18 18.07
CA GLU A 184 23.34 11.51 17.09
C GLU A 184 22.73 11.51 15.69
N THR A 185 22.63 12.68 15.06
CA THR A 185 22.12 12.80 13.68
C THR A 185 23.07 12.18 12.65
N GLY A 186 24.38 12.21 12.94
CA GLY A 186 25.43 11.78 12.03
C GLY A 186 25.48 12.61 10.75
N THR A 187 26.08 12.03 9.71
CA THR A 187 26.29 12.67 8.40
C THR A 187 25.41 12.05 7.30
N LEU A 188 25.27 12.77 6.19
CA LEU A 188 24.56 12.26 5.02
C LEU A 188 25.38 11.16 4.34
N ARG A 189 24.77 10.00 4.09
CA ARG A 189 25.40 8.93 3.31
C ARG A 189 25.22 9.23 1.83
N TRP A 190 26.21 9.88 1.22
CA TRP A 190 26.16 10.31 -0.19
C TRP A 190 25.87 9.18 -1.17
N GLU A 191 26.43 7.99 -0.96
CA GLU A 191 26.13 6.80 -1.79
C GLU A 191 24.63 6.48 -1.78
N LEU A 192 24.00 6.43 -0.59
CA LEU A 192 22.57 6.17 -0.45
C LEU A 192 21.72 7.32 -0.99
N PHE A 193 22.14 8.58 -0.81
CA PHE A 193 21.42 9.74 -1.34
C PHE A 193 21.38 9.75 -2.88
N LEU A 194 22.49 9.43 -3.54
CA LEU A 194 22.52 9.32 -5.01
C LEU A 194 21.66 8.16 -5.51
N ILE A 195 21.65 7.03 -4.80
CA ILE A 195 20.79 5.89 -5.14
C ILE A 195 19.31 6.21 -4.87
N LEU A 196 18.99 7.02 -3.84
CA LEU A 196 17.63 7.50 -3.59
C LEU A 196 17.13 8.37 -4.75
N ILE A 197 17.99 9.27 -5.26
CA ILE A 197 17.67 10.04 -6.47
C ILE A 197 17.39 9.10 -7.64
N LEU A 198 18.22 8.07 -7.85
CA LEU A 198 17.99 7.07 -8.90
C LEU A 198 16.67 6.33 -8.71
N ALA A 199 16.34 5.90 -7.49
CA ALA A 199 15.08 5.23 -7.19
C ALA A 199 13.87 6.10 -7.57
N TRP A 200 13.90 7.39 -7.19
CA TRP A 200 12.86 8.36 -7.58
C TRP A 200 12.77 8.60 -9.09
N ILE A 201 13.90 8.61 -9.80
CA ILE A 201 13.93 8.68 -11.27
C ILE A 201 13.24 7.44 -11.87
N LEU A 202 13.55 6.24 -11.38
CA LEU A 202 12.92 5.00 -11.84
C LEU A 202 11.40 5.02 -11.61
N ILE A 203 10.97 5.44 -10.42
CA ILE A 203 9.54 5.57 -10.07
C ILE A 203 8.86 6.55 -11.01
N TYR A 204 9.43 7.76 -11.17
CA TYR A 204 8.88 8.79 -12.06
C TYR A 204 8.71 8.27 -13.50
N LEU A 205 9.72 7.58 -14.04
CA LEU A 205 9.66 7.00 -15.39
C LEU A 205 8.59 5.91 -15.52
N CYS A 206 8.24 5.22 -14.43
CA CYS A 206 7.16 4.24 -14.44
C CYS A 206 5.77 4.90 -14.48
N ILE A 207 5.61 6.07 -13.83
CA ILE A 207 4.29 6.68 -13.57
C ILE A 207 3.99 7.97 -14.33
N PHE A 208 4.95 8.57 -15.04
CA PHE A 208 4.81 9.93 -15.56
C PHE A 208 3.55 10.14 -16.44
N LYS A 209 3.11 9.11 -17.20
CA LYS A 209 1.84 9.16 -17.98
C LYS A 209 0.62 8.58 -17.24
N GLY A 210 0.69 8.43 -15.92
CA GLY A 210 -0.30 7.76 -15.07
C GLY A 210 -0.56 6.31 -15.50
N VAL A 211 -1.80 5.85 -15.35
CA VAL A 211 -2.26 4.48 -15.66
C VAL A 211 -1.88 3.96 -17.06
N LYS A 212 -1.62 4.85 -18.04
CA LYS A 212 -1.16 4.44 -19.39
C LYS A 212 0.29 3.98 -19.42
N SER A 213 1.16 4.53 -18.57
CA SER A 213 2.55 4.06 -18.40
C SER A 213 2.58 2.90 -17.40
N THR A 214 1.96 3.09 -16.24
CA THR A 214 1.90 2.08 -15.17
C THR A 214 1.37 0.75 -15.69
N GLY A 215 0.27 0.76 -16.45
CA GLY A 215 -0.32 -0.45 -17.02
C GLY A 215 0.60 -1.22 -17.99
N LYS A 216 1.66 -0.60 -18.52
CA LYS A 216 2.66 -1.29 -19.36
C LYS A 216 3.82 -1.83 -18.55
N VAL A 217 4.29 -1.07 -17.56
CA VAL A 217 5.42 -1.46 -16.71
C VAL A 217 5.07 -2.71 -15.89
N VAL A 218 3.86 -2.79 -15.36
CA VAL A 218 3.39 -3.89 -14.50
C VAL A 218 3.41 -5.27 -15.15
N TYR A 219 3.42 -5.36 -16.48
CA TYR A 219 3.61 -6.65 -17.16
C TYR A 219 4.95 -7.29 -16.83
N PHE A 220 5.98 -6.48 -16.64
CA PHE A 220 7.30 -6.98 -16.27
C PHE A 220 7.46 -6.99 -14.75
N THR A 221 7.21 -5.86 -14.09
CA THR A 221 7.51 -5.70 -12.66
C THR A 221 6.64 -6.58 -11.77
N ALA A 222 5.37 -6.84 -12.13
CA ALA A 222 4.53 -7.73 -11.34
C ALA A 222 4.81 -9.21 -11.65
N LEU A 223 5.17 -9.59 -12.88
CA LEU A 223 5.32 -10.99 -13.28
C LEU A 223 6.73 -11.56 -13.05
N PHE A 224 7.77 -10.76 -13.25
CA PHE A 224 9.16 -11.21 -13.15
C PHE A 224 9.55 -11.73 -11.76
N PRO A 225 9.08 -11.14 -10.64
CA PRO A 225 9.29 -11.69 -9.30
C PRO A 225 8.91 -13.17 -9.17
N TYR A 226 7.85 -13.63 -9.83
CA TYR A 226 7.43 -15.04 -9.79
C TYR A 226 8.45 -15.96 -10.46
N VAL A 227 9.06 -15.53 -11.56
CA VAL A 227 10.13 -16.29 -12.22
C VAL A 227 11.30 -16.48 -11.26
N ILE A 228 11.67 -15.43 -10.53
CA ILE A 228 12.78 -15.45 -9.58
C ILE A 228 12.44 -16.30 -8.35
N LEU A 229 11.24 -16.15 -7.77
CA LEU A 229 10.80 -16.97 -6.64
C LEU A 229 10.82 -18.46 -6.98
N ILE A 230 10.33 -18.84 -8.17
CA ILE A 230 10.34 -20.24 -8.61
C ILE A 230 11.77 -20.73 -8.82
N ALA A 231 12.64 -19.94 -9.45
CA ALA A 231 14.04 -20.31 -9.67
C ALA A 231 14.81 -20.48 -8.34
N LEU A 232 14.63 -19.55 -7.40
CA LEU A 232 15.20 -19.64 -6.05
C LEU A 232 14.66 -20.85 -5.29
N LEU A 233 13.36 -21.14 -5.39
CA LEU A 233 12.78 -22.32 -4.74
C LEU A 233 13.43 -23.61 -5.28
N ILE A 234 13.53 -23.76 -6.60
CA ILE A 234 14.13 -24.94 -7.25
C ILE A 234 15.59 -25.12 -6.79
N ASN A 235 16.36 -24.04 -6.72
CA ASN A 235 17.73 -24.10 -6.21
C ASN A 235 17.78 -24.48 -4.73
N ASN A 236 16.99 -23.80 -3.89
CA ASN A 236 17.08 -23.95 -2.45
C ASN A 236 16.66 -25.36 -1.97
N VAL A 237 15.64 -25.96 -2.60
CA VAL A 237 15.19 -27.32 -2.21
C VAL A 237 16.22 -28.41 -2.52
N GLN A 238 17.22 -28.12 -3.36
CA GLN A 238 18.33 -29.04 -3.66
C GLN A 238 19.48 -28.92 -2.65
N LEU A 239 19.48 -27.86 -1.82
CA LEU A 239 20.52 -27.62 -0.83
C LEU A 239 20.31 -28.50 0.42
N PRO A 240 21.40 -28.95 1.08
CA PRO A 240 21.31 -29.76 2.29
C PRO A 240 20.63 -28.98 3.42
N GLY A 241 19.80 -29.63 4.23
CA GLY A 241 19.07 -28.99 5.34
C GLY A 241 17.85 -28.15 4.95
N ALA A 242 17.58 -27.95 3.65
CA ALA A 242 16.40 -27.21 3.20
C ALA A 242 15.08 -27.81 3.70
N SER A 243 15.02 -29.15 3.85
CA SER A 243 13.88 -29.86 4.43
C SER A 243 13.55 -29.42 5.86
N ASP A 244 14.57 -29.12 6.67
CA ASP A 244 14.39 -28.78 8.08
C ASP A 244 13.81 -27.37 8.21
N GLY A 245 14.27 -26.44 7.37
CA GLY A 245 13.68 -25.11 7.25
C GLY A 245 12.23 -25.15 6.76
N ILE A 246 11.93 -25.95 5.73
CA ILE A 246 10.55 -26.12 5.25
C ILE A 246 9.66 -26.76 6.31
N ALA A 247 10.15 -27.79 7.01
CA ALA A 247 9.44 -28.41 8.12
C ALA A 247 9.12 -27.36 9.20
N PHE A 248 10.07 -26.51 9.53
CA PHE A 248 9.88 -25.43 10.48
C PHE A 248 8.80 -24.42 10.04
N PHE A 249 8.66 -24.19 8.73
CA PHE A 249 7.59 -23.34 8.18
C PHE A 249 6.20 -23.97 8.27
N ILE A 250 6.07 -25.27 7.96
CA ILE A 250 4.77 -25.92 7.76
C ILE A 250 4.27 -26.71 8.97
N VAL A 251 5.15 -27.13 9.88
CA VAL A 251 4.76 -27.90 11.07
C VAL A 251 4.02 -26.98 12.04
N PRO A 252 2.77 -27.31 12.41
CA PRO A 252 1.94 -26.43 13.23
C PRO A 252 2.20 -26.57 14.73
N GLU A 253 2.41 -25.45 15.41
CA GLU A 253 2.38 -25.36 16.88
C GLU A 253 0.99 -24.88 17.37
N TRP A 254 0.07 -25.82 17.58
CA TRP A 254 -1.34 -25.53 17.90
C TRP A 254 -1.55 -24.69 19.16
N ASP A 255 -0.66 -24.80 20.15
CA ASP A 255 -0.76 -24.03 21.40
C ASP A 255 -0.66 -22.52 21.17
N LYS A 256 0.03 -22.08 20.11
CA LYS A 256 0.16 -20.66 19.77
C LYS A 256 -1.16 -20.02 19.36
N LEU A 257 -2.12 -20.79 18.82
CA LEU A 257 -3.44 -20.29 18.41
C LEU A 257 -4.30 -19.81 19.58
N ARG A 258 -3.96 -20.20 20.82
CA ARG A 258 -4.64 -19.69 22.03
C ARG A 258 -4.27 -18.25 22.34
N SER A 259 -3.19 -17.72 21.76
CA SER A 259 -2.78 -16.33 21.95
C SER A 259 -3.55 -15.40 21.02
N VAL A 260 -4.17 -14.36 21.60
CA VAL A 260 -4.84 -13.29 20.83
C VAL A 260 -3.85 -12.54 19.92
N GLU A 261 -2.57 -12.44 20.33
CA GLU A 261 -1.52 -11.78 19.54
C GLU A 261 -1.38 -12.40 18.13
N VAL A 262 -1.56 -13.72 18.03
CA VAL A 262 -1.48 -14.45 16.74
C VAL A 262 -2.59 -14.02 15.78
N TRP A 263 -3.80 -13.82 16.28
CA TRP A 263 -4.95 -13.37 15.49
C TRP A 263 -4.83 -11.90 15.08
N VAL A 264 -4.34 -11.05 15.98
CA VAL A 264 -4.07 -9.64 15.69
C VAL A 264 -2.97 -9.52 14.63
N ASN A 265 -1.89 -10.29 14.74
CA ASN A 265 -0.83 -10.33 13.73
C ASN A 265 -1.32 -10.81 12.37
N ALA A 266 -2.17 -11.84 12.34
CA ALA A 266 -2.79 -12.34 11.11
C ALA A 266 -3.62 -11.25 10.42
N ALA A 267 -4.50 -10.57 11.17
CA ALA A 267 -5.32 -9.50 10.61
C ALA A 267 -4.45 -8.31 10.15
N ALA A 268 -3.52 -7.84 10.99
CA ALA A 268 -2.62 -6.73 10.65
C ALA A 268 -1.78 -7.03 9.40
N GLN A 269 -1.37 -8.29 9.20
CA GLN A 269 -0.68 -8.74 7.99
C GLN A 269 -1.60 -8.67 6.77
N ILE A 270 -2.87 -9.06 6.88
CA ILE A 270 -3.83 -8.97 5.77
C ILE A 270 -4.07 -7.51 5.34
N PHE A 271 -4.28 -6.59 6.28
CA PHE A 271 -4.44 -5.16 5.97
C PHE A 271 -3.21 -4.59 5.27
N ASN A 272 -2.04 -4.77 5.88
CA ASN A 272 -0.79 -4.21 5.36
C ASN A 272 -0.34 -4.88 4.05
N SER A 273 -0.65 -6.17 3.86
CA SER A 273 -0.27 -6.88 2.64
C SER A 273 -1.18 -6.51 1.48
N ILE A 274 -2.51 -6.56 1.63
CA ILE A 274 -3.40 -6.19 0.52
C ILE A 274 -3.35 -4.69 0.25
N GLY A 275 -3.07 -3.88 1.28
CA GLY A 275 -3.05 -2.44 1.18
C GLY A 275 -4.44 -1.81 1.40
N ILE A 276 -5.24 -2.41 2.28
CA ILE A 276 -6.58 -1.91 2.65
C ILE A 276 -6.43 -0.66 3.52
N GLY A 277 -7.15 0.41 3.19
CA GLY A 277 -7.14 1.70 3.87
C GLY A 277 -6.19 2.74 3.28
N PHE A 278 -5.19 2.33 2.49
CA PHE A 278 -4.27 3.31 1.87
C PHE A 278 -4.93 4.14 0.77
N GLY A 279 -6.10 3.70 0.28
CA GLY A 279 -6.78 4.32 -0.85
C GLY A 279 -6.10 4.07 -2.20
N SER A 280 -5.02 3.29 -2.25
CA SER A 280 -4.30 2.91 -3.48
C SER A 280 -5.17 2.12 -4.43
N LEU A 281 -5.79 1.05 -3.94
CA LEU A 281 -6.64 0.19 -4.75
C LEU A 281 -7.99 0.86 -5.08
N LEU A 282 -8.50 1.71 -4.18
CA LEU A 282 -9.62 2.61 -4.46
C LEU A 282 -9.27 3.60 -5.60
N ALA A 283 -8.12 4.25 -5.54
CA ALA A 283 -7.67 5.17 -6.59
C ALA A 283 -7.45 4.44 -7.92
N MET A 284 -6.83 3.26 -7.93
CA MET A 284 -6.64 2.48 -9.16
C MET A 284 -7.95 2.00 -9.79
N SER A 285 -8.90 1.54 -8.98
CA SER A 285 -10.20 1.09 -9.49
C SER A 285 -11.08 2.22 -10.00
N SER A 286 -10.85 3.46 -9.57
CA SER A 286 -11.53 4.63 -10.13
C SER A 286 -11.29 4.84 -11.63
N TYR A 287 -10.22 4.23 -12.17
CA TYR A 287 -9.87 4.24 -13.59
C TYR A 287 -10.44 3.04 -14.37
N ASN A 288 -11.15 2.12 -13.72
CA ASN A 288 -11.84 1.02 -14.39
C ASN A 288 -13.04 1.50 -15.21
N SER A 289 -13.48 0.67 -16.14
CA SER A 289 -14.78 0.84 -16.78
C SER A 289 -15.89 0.57 -15.75
N PHE A 290 -17.02 1.29 -15.88
CA PHE A 290 -18.12 1.21 -14.91
C PHE A 290 -18.67 -0.21 -14.76
N ASN A 291 -18.79 -0.93 -15.88
CA ASN A 291 -19.36 -2.29 -15.94
C ASN A 291 -18.33 -3.41 -15.71
N ASN A 292 -17.11 -3.08 -15.25
CA ASN A 292 -16.10 -4.11 -15.01
C ASN A 292 -16.47 -5.03 -13.84
N ASN A 293 -16.10 -6.31 -13.93
CA ASN A 293 -16.34 -7.29 -12.88
C ASN A 293 -15.35 -7.14 -11.72
N VAL A 294 -15.73 -6.30 -10.75
CA VAL A 294 -14.93 -5.99 -9.55
C VAL A 294 -14.64 -7.22 -8.71
N LEU A 295 -15.58 -8.17 -8.60
CA LEU A 295 -15.40 -9.35 -7.76
C LEU A 295 -14.29 -10.25 -8.30
N LYS A 296 -14.25 -10.43 -9.63
CA LYS A 296 -13.18 -11.20 -10.27
C LYS A 296 -11.82 -10.61 -9.95
N ASP A 297 -11.66 -9.30 -10.13
CA ASP A 297 -10.40 -8.62 -9.83
C ASP A 297 -10.02 -8.72 -8.35
N THR A 298 -10.99 -8.54 -7.46
CA THR A 298 -10.80 -8.68 -6.00
C THR A 298 -10.22 -10.06 -5.65
N LEU A 299 -10.84 -11.12 -6.17
CA LEU A 299 -10.41 -12.50 -5.89
C LEU A 299 -9.01 -12.75 -6.45
N PHE A 300 -8.74 -12.33 -7.69
CA PHE A 300 -7.42 -12.50 -8.30
C PHE A 300 -6.34 -11.78 -7.51
N ILE A 301 -6.55 -10.52 -7.12
CA ILE A 301 -5.58 -9.74 -6.33
C ILE A 301 -5.34 -10.40 -4.98
N SER A 302 -6.40 -10.71 -4.23
CA SER A 302 -6.30 -11.22 -2.85
C SER A 302 -5.68 -12.63 -2.76
N ILE A 303 -6.11 -13.53 -3.66
CA ILE A 303 -5.63 -14.92 -3.69
C ILE A 303 -4.16 -14.94 -4.15
N THR A 304 -3.84 -14.20 -5.22
CA THR A 304 -2.46 -14.13 -5.72
C THR A 304 -1.54 -13.56 -4.65
N ASN A 305 -1.93 -12.47 -3.99
CA ASN A 305 -1.17 -11.89 -2.88
C ASN A 305 -0.81 -12.92 -1.79
N SER A 306 -1.80 -13.69 -1.35
CA SER A 306 -1.62 -14.68 -0.28
C SER A 306 -0.81 -15.90 -0.74
N LEU A 307 -1.01 -16.36 -1.97
CA LEU A 307 -0.20 -17.42 -2.57
C LEU A 307 1.26 -17.00 -2.72
N THR A 308 1.52 -15.74 -3.09
CA THR A 308 2.89 -15.20 -3.17
C THR A 308 3.56 -15.15 -1.81
N SER A 309 2.84 -14.75 -0.76
CA SER A 309 3.33 -14.82 0.62
C SER A 309 3.73 -16.24 1.03
N ILE A 310 2.90 -17.24 0.72
CA ILE A 310 3.18 -18.64 1.02
C ILE A 310 4.38 -19.15 0.22
N LEU A 311 4.44 -18.84 -1.09
CA LEU A 311 5.55 -19.18 -1.96
C LEU A 311 6.87 -18.56 -1.48
N ALA A 312 6.85 -17.27 -1.15
CA ALA A 312 8.00 -16.59 -0.56
C ALA A 312 8.40 -17.25 0.76
N GLY A 313 7.46 -17.66 1.60
CA GLY A 313 7.71 -18.47 2.79
C GLY A 313 8.54 -19.73 2.49
N PHE A 314 8.16 -20.53 1.49
CA PHE A 314 8.95 -21.69 1.09
C PHE A 314 10.36 -21.34 0.62
N VAL A 315 10.51 -20.28 -0.20
CA VAL A 315 11.82 -19.80 -0.67
C VAL A 315 12.71 -19.37 0.52
N ILE A 316 12.11 -18.63 1.46
CA ILE A 316 12.77 -18.08 2.64
C ILE A 316 13.25 -19.18 3.57
N PHE A 317 12.34 -20.06 3.98
CA PHE A 317 12.65 -21.08 4.96
C PHE A 317 13.53 -22.19 4.40
N SER A 318 13.46 -22.51 3.11
CA SER A 318 14.42 -23.44 2.49
C SER A 318 15.85 -22.89 2.51
N ALA A 319 16.06 -21.59 2.26
CA ALA A 319 17.37 -20.95 2.42
C ALA A 319 17.85 -20.95 3.88
N PHE A 320 16.95 -20.75 4.84
CA PHE A 320 17.30 -20.79 6.26
C PHE A 320 17.63 -22.19 6.76
N GLY A 321 16.96 -23.22 6.24
CA GLY A 321 17.32 -24.61 6.50
C GLY A 321 18.75 -24.92 6.05
N TYR A 322 19.14 -24.45 4.86
CA TYR A 322 20.52 -24.56 4.37
C TYR A 322 21.53 -23.84 5.27
N MET A 323 21.20 -22.60 5.68
CA MET A 323 22.05 -21.84 6.59
C MET A 323 22.19 -22.50 7.97
N SER A 324 21.09 -23.04 8.50
CA SER A 324 21.06 -23.80 9.74
C SER A 324 21.96 -25.03 9.66
N TYR A 325 21.92 -25.77 8.55
CA TYR A 325 22.78 -26.92 8.29
C TYR A 325 24.27 -26.56 8.24
N LEU A 326 24.62 -25.48 7.54
CA LEU A 326 26.02 -25.04 7.44
C LEU A 326 26.60 -24.53 8.76
N GLN A 327 25.79 -23.86 9.57
CA GLN A 327 26.24 -23.20 10.80
C GLN A 327 26.04 -24.04 12.05
N GLY A 328 25.25 -25.12 11.97
CA GLY A 328 24.89 -25.92 13.14
C GLY A 328 24.02 -25.18 14.16
N ILE A 329 23.33 -24.11 13.74
CA ILE A 329 22.49 -23.27 14.59
C ILE A 329 21.03 -23.49 14.22
N PRO A 330 20.09 -23.61 15.19
CA PRO A 330 18.67 -23.78 14.90
C PRO A 330 18.09 -22.65 14.05
N VAL A 331 17.18 -22.98 13.13
CA VAL A 331 16.46 -22.02 12.27
C VAL A 331 15.80 -20.89 13.06
N SER A 332 15.32 -21.16 14.28
CA SER A 332 14.70 -20.17 15.16
C SER A 332 15.63 -19.02 15.55
N GLN A 333 16.95 -19.23 15.58
CA GLN A 333 17.91 -18.17 15.93
C GLN A 333 18.35 -17.33 14.72
N LEU A 334 18.01 -17.75 13.50
CA LEU A 334 18.37 -17.06 12.26
C LEU A 334 17.31 -16.04 11.83
N ALA A 335 16.07 -16.14 12.34
CA ALA A 335 14.97 -15.29 11.92
C ALA A 335 14.97 -13.94 12.67
N VAL A 336 15.21 -12.85 11.93
CA VAL A 336 15.20 -11.47 12.42
C VAL A 336 14.00 -10.72 11.83
N ASP A 337 13.36 -9.84 12.59
CA ASP A 337 12.23 -9.03 12.09
C ASP A 337 12.69 -7.96 11.08
N GLY A 338 11.78 -7.55 10.20
CA GLY A 338 11.93 -6.37 9.36
C GLY A 338 13.07 -6.42 8.32
N PRO A 339 13.69 -5.26 8.00
CA PRO A 339 14.72 -5.14 6.97
C PRO A 339 15.95 -6.04 7.20
N GLY A 340 16.24 -6.39 8.46
CA GLY A 340 17.35 -7.28 8.80
C GLY A 340 17.25 -8.64 8.12
N LEU A 341 16.03 -9.16 7.93
CA LEU A 341 15.84 -10.43 7.22
C LEU A 341 16.43 -10.35 5.80
N VAL A 342 16.01 -9.32 5.05
CA VAL A 342 16.33 -9.09 3.64
C VAL A 342 17.77 -8.62 3.42
N TYR A 343 18.28 -7.74 4.27
CA TYR A 343 19.59 -7.10 4.05
C TYR A 343 20.71 -7.69 4.90
N VAL A 344 20.43 -8.65 5.77
CA VAL A 344 21.46 -9.35 6.54
C VAL A 344 21.38 -10.86 6.32
N VAL A 345 20.24 -11.48 6.61
CA VAL A 345 20.15 -12.94 6.63
C VAL A 345 20.21 -13.53 5.21
N TYR A 346 19.53 -12.92 4.23
CA TYR A 346 19.59 -13.37 2.83
C TYR A 346 20.97 -13.21 2.17
N PRO A 347 21.62 -12.04 2.22
CA PRO A 347 22.98 -11.88 1.73
C PRO A 347 23.93 -12.95 2.29
N GLN A 348 23.80 -13.25 3.59
CA GLN A 348 24.57 -14.30 4.23
C GLN A 348 24.26 -15.69 3.66
N ALA A 349 22.99 -15.99 3.35
CA ALA A 349 22.61 -17.23 2.65
C ALA A 349 23.22 -17.31 1.24
N PHE A 350 23.09 -16.26 0.44
CA PHE A 350 23.61 -16.24 -0.93
C PHE A 350 25.13 -16.37 -0.98
N ALA A 351 25.85 -15.77 -0.03
CA ALA A 351 27.30 -15.88 0.07
C ALA A 351 27.78 -17.35 0.20
N ASN A 352 26.92 -18.24 0.70
CA ASN A 352 27.21 -19.65 0.88
C ASN A 352 26.59 -20.55 -0.22
N MET A 353 25.81 -19.99 -1.15
CA MET A 353 25.24 -20.73 -2.27
C MET A 353 26.22 -20.83 -3.44
N PRO A 354 26.16 -21.92 -4.24
CA PRO A 354 26.91 -21.97 -5.48
C PRO A 354 26.42 -20.87 -6.43
N VAL A 355 27.35 -20.18 -7.11
CA VAL A 355 27.06 -19.03 -7.99
C VAL A 355 26.39 -17.87 -7.23
N SER A 356 26.96 -17.50 -6.09
CA SER A 356 26.40 -16.51 -5.14
C SER A 356 25.97 -15.17 -5.79
N GLN A 357 26.73 -14.66 -6.76
CA GLN A 357 26.41 -13.40 -7.46
C GLN A 357 25.09 -13.48 -8.23
N LEU A 358 24.82 -14.61 -8.91
CA LEU A 358 23.59 -14.78 -9.68
C LEU A 358 22.37 -14.67 -8.77
N TRP A 359 22.38 -15.40 -7.64
CA TRP A 359 21.27 -15.40 -6.70
C TRP A 359 21.07 -14.05 -6.02
N ALA A 360 22.16 -13.38 -5.64
CA ALA A 360 22.09 -12.03 -5.08
C ALA A 360 21.52 -11.01 -6.08
N VAL A 361 22.00 -11.00 -7.33
CA VAL A 361 21.48 -10.11 -8.39
C VAL A 361 19.99 -10.37 -8.65
N LEU A 362 19.59 -11.63 -8.82
CA LEU A 362 18.19 -11.98 -9.04
C LEU A 362 17.32 -11.57 -7.86
N PHE A 363 17.73 -11.86 -6.62
CA PHE A 363 16.96 -11.53 -5.44
C PHE A 363 16.80 -10.01 -5.24
N PHE A 364 17.87 -9.23 -5.34
CA PHE A 364 17.76 -7.77 -5.18
C PHE A 364 17.04 -7.10 -6.35
N PHE A 365 17.10 -7.66 -7.55
CA PHE A 365 16.28 -7.22 -8.67
C PHE A 365 14.79 -7.54 -8.46
N MET A 366 14.46 -8.72 -7.91
CA MET A 366 13.09 -9.04 -7.50
C MET A 366 12.57 -8.03 -6.49
N LEU A 367 13.35 -7.69 -5.46
CA LEU A 367 12.95 -6.71 -4.45
C LEU A 367 12.75 -5.32 -5.03
N LEU A 368 13.58 -4.92 -6.01
CA LEU A 368 13.37 -3.69 -6.77
C LEU A 368 12.01 -3.70 -7.48
N CYS A 369 11.66 -4.76 -8.20
CA CYS A 369 10.36 -4.87 -8.88
C CYS A 369 9.18 -4.81 -7.89
N LEU A 370 9.24 -5.59 -6.80
CA LEU A 370 8.20 -5.59 -5.76
C LEU A 370 8.05 -4.23 -5.08
N GLY A 371 9.16 -3.54 -4.82
CA GLY A 371 9.16 -2.21 -4.23
C GLY A 371 8.58 -1.16 -5.18
N LEU A 372 9.00 -1.15 -6.45
CA LEU A 372 8.52 -0.19 -7.45
C LEU A 372 6.99 -0.26 -7.62
N ASP A 373 6.43 -1.46 -7.58
CA ASP A 373 4.99 -1.64 -7.80
C ASP A 373 4.13 -1.05 -6.68
N SER A 374 4.50 -1.28 -5.43
CA SER A 374 3.83 -0.67 -4.29
C SER A 374 4.05 0.86 -4.25
N GLU A 375 5.25 1.32 -4.62
CA GLU A 375 5.62 2.73 -4.55
C GLU A 375 4.85 3.58 -5.55
N PHE A 376 4.70 3.12 -6.81
CA PHE A 376 3.86 3.86 -7.76
C PHE A 376 2.41 3.94 -7.30
N ALA A 377 1.90 2.94 -6.58
CA ALA A 377 0.53 2.91 -6.11
C ALA A 377 0.28 4.03 -5.10
N MET A 378 1.21 4.22 -4.17
CA MET A 378 1.17 5.29 -3.16
C MET A 378 1.29 6.67 -3.80
N VAL A 379 2.18 6.85 -4.79
CA VAL A 379 2.28 8.12 -5.53
C VAL A 379 1.00 8.39 -6.33
N GLU A 380 0.39 7.38 -6.93
CA GLU A 380 -0.86 7.55 -7.68
C GLU A 380 -2.01 8.02 -6.76
N VAL A 381 -2.11 7.55 -5.51
CA VAL A 381 -3.10 8.06 -4.54
C VAL A 381 -3.02 9.58 -4.40
N MET A 382 -1.79 10.09 -4.25
CA MET A 382 -1.52 11.51 -4.13
C MET A 382 -1.91 12.25 -5.39
N VAL A 383 -1.40 11.77 -6.53
CA VAL A 383 -1.61 12.41 -7.83
C VAL A 383 -3.09 12.44 -8.19
N THR A 384 -3.79 11.31 -8.03
CA THR A 384 -5.22 11.19 -8.28
C THR A 384 -6.03 12.12 -7.39
N SER A 385 -5.76 12.17 -6.08
CA SER A 385 -6.54 12.96 -5.13
C SER A 385 -6.39 14.46 -5.37
N PHE A 386 -5.17 14.92 -5.67
CA PHE A 386 -4.92 16.33 -6.02
C PHE A 386 -5.52 16.70 -7.38
N MET A 387 -5.39 15.82 -8.38
CA MET A 387 -5.98 16.04 -9.70
C MET A 387 -7.51 16.04 -9.64
N ASP A 388 -8.13 15.26 -8.76
CA ASP A 388 -9.59 15.25 -8.61
C ASP A 388 -10.13 16.54 -7.97
N GLU A 389 -9.42 17.18 -7.03
CA GLU A 389 -9.87 18.43 -6.39
C GLU A 389 -9.42 19.70 -7.14
N PHE A 390 -8.18 19.75 -7.63
CA PHE A 390 -7.53 20.99 -8.07
C PHE A 390 -7.04 20.94 -9.52
N TYR A 391 -7.69 20.16 -10.39
CA TYR A 391 -7.28 19.97 -11.79
C TYR A 391 -6.92 21.29 -12.50
N GLN A 392 -7.83 22.27 -12.50
CA GLN A 392 -7.66 23.52 -13.25
C GLN A 392 -6.49 24.35 -12.71
N GLN A 393 -6.34 24.45 -11.39
CA GLN A 393 -5.24 25.18 -10.76
C GLN A 393 -3.89 24.50 -11.04
N LEU A 394 -3.83 23.17 -10.93
CA LEU A 394 -2.59 22.41 -11.14
C LEU A 394 -2.16 22.44 -12.60
N ILE A 395 -3.08 22.27 -13.55
CA ILE A 395 -2.76 22.38 -14.98
C ILE A 395 -2.37 23.81 -15.36
N ARG A 396 -2.96 24.84 -14.74
CA ARG A 396 -2.52 26.23 -14.95
C ARG A 396 -1.08 26.48 -14.46
N ILE A 397 -0.70 25.92 -13.32
CA ILE A 397 0.64 26.12 -12.72
C ILE A 397 1.70 25.28 -13.46
N PHE A 398 1.47 23.96 -13.54
CA PHE A 398 2.45 23.01 -14.06
C PHE A 398 2.39 22.85 -15.58
N LYS A 399 1.34 23.35 -16.24
CA LYS A 399 1.05 23.21 -17.68
C LYS A 399 0.77 21.78 -18.15
N ARG A 400 1.39 20.78 -17.53
CA ARG A 400 1.36 19.36 -17.88
C ARG A 400 1.29 18.49 -16.63
N LYS A 401 0.51 17.40 -16.70
CA LYS A 401 0.36 16.44 -15.58
C LYS A 401 1.71 15.83 -15.20
N GLU A 402 2.56 15.56 -16.18
CA GLU A 402 3.89 14.96 -16.00
C GLU A 402 4.78 15.80 -15.06
N LEU A 403 4.73 17.14 -15.20
CA LEU A 403 5.51 18.05 -14.35
C LEU A 403 4.97 18.11 -12.92
N PHE A 404 3.66 17.97 -12.74
CA PHE A 404 3.08 17.84 -11.41
C PHE A 404 3.51 16.53 -10.73
N VAL A 405 3.50 15.41 -11.45
CA VAL A 405 4.00 14.13 -10.93
C VAL A 405 5.47 14.23 -10.53
N LEU A 406 6.30 14.89 -11.35
CA LEU A 406 7.70 15.16 -11.01
C LEU A 406 7.83 15.99 -9.72
N ALA A 407 6.98 17.01 -9.53
CA ALA A 407 6.98 17.81 -8.32
C ALA A 407 6.60 16.99 -7.07
N VAL A 408 5.58 16.12 -7.17
CA VAL A 408 5.20 15.20 -6.08
C VAL A 408 6.36 14.28 -5.70
N CYS A 409 7.01 13.64 -6.69
CA CYS A 409 8.20 12.82 -6.45
C CYS A 409 9.35 13.62 -5.84
N GLY A 410 9.56 14.86 -6.30
CA GLY A 410 10.60 15.76 -5.78
C GLY A 410 10.38 16.14 -4.32
N VAL A 411 9.14 16.45 -3.92
CA VAL A 411 8.82 16.72 -2.51
C VAL A 411 9.01 15.46 -1.66
N ALA A 412 8.54 14.30 -2.13
CA ALA A 412 8.71 13.04 -1.41
C ALA A 412 10.20 12.65 -1.25
N LEU A 413 11.03 12.91 -2.26
CA LEU A 413 12.49 12.76 -2.20
C LEU A 413 13.11 13.64 -1.10
N LEU A 414 12.72 14.92 -1.02
CA LEU A 414 13.26 15.84 -0.01
C LEU A 414 12.88 15.40 1.41
N LEU A 415 11.65 14.93 1.59
CA LEU A 415 11.18 14.41 2.89
C LEU A 415 11.81 13.07 3.28
N GLY A 416 12.29 12.29 2.31
CA GLY A 416 13.00 11.03 2.53
C GLY A 416 14.47 11.18 2.95
N ILE A 417 15.06 12.38 2.83
CA ILE A 417 16.50 12.63 3.14
C ILE A 417 16.91 12.19 4.56
N PRO A 418 16.14 12.44 5.64
CA PRO A 418 16.51 12.00 6.98
C PRO A 418 16.73 10.48 7.09
N CYS A 419 16.07 9.68 6.26
CA CYS A 419 16.19 8.22 6.25
C CYS A 419 17.45 7.70 5.54
N VAL A 420 18.19 8.55 4.80
CA VAL A 420 19.49 8.21 4.19
C VAL A 420 20.69 8.82 4.94
N MET A 421 20.46 9.44 6.10
CA MET A 421 21.53 9.82 7.02
C MET A 421 22.00 8.61 7.81
N GLN A 422 23.11 8.74 8.55
CA GLN A 422 23.61 7.67 9.42
C GLN A 422 22.61 7.25 10.52
N VAL A 423 21.78 8.19 10.99
CA VAL A 423 20.66 7.91 11.92
C VAL A 423 19.45 7.27 11.23
N GLY A 424 19.48 7.16 9.89
CA GLY A 424 18.30 6.94 9.05
C GLY A 424 17.53 5.66 9.32
N ILE A 425 18.18 4.59 9.76
CA ILE A 425 17.52 3.33 10.13
C ILE A 425 16.57 3.49 11.32
N TYR A 426 16.92 4.34 12.29
CA TYR A 426 16.05 4.63 13.43
C TYR A 426 14.86 5.50 13.03
N VAL A 427 15.09 6.48 12.15
CA VAL A 427 14.02 7.33 11.59
C VAL A 427 13.04 6.47 10.80
N PHE A 428 13.56 5.61 9.92
CA PHE A 428 12.78 4.63 9.17
C PHE A 428 11.93 3.75 10.09
N GLN A 429 12.53 3.15 11.12
CA GLN A 429 11.82 2.28 12.06
C GLN A 429 10.70 3.03 12.82
N LEU A 430 10.95 4.28 13.20
CA LEU A 430 9.96 5.11 13.89
C LEU A 430 8.78 5.43 12.96
N MET A 431 9.06 5.82 11.71
CA MET A 431 8.04 6.09 10.70
C MET A 431 7.20 4.85 10.39
N ASP A 432 7.85 3.71 10.18
CA ASP A 432 7.18 2.45 9.84
C ASP A 432 6.27 1.97 10.98
N HIS A 433 6.77 1.93 12.22
CA HIS A 433 5.99 1.46 13.37
C HIS A 433 4.74 2.31 13.61
N TYR A 434 4.88 3.63 13.62
CA TYR A 434 3.76 4.53 13.95
C TYR A 434 2.79 4.72 12.77
N THR A 435 3.23 4.58 11.52
CA THR A 435 2.37 4.72 10.35
C THR A 435 1.69 3.41 9.97
N ALA A 436 2.46 2.33 9.76
CA ALA A 436 1.99 1.05 9.23
C ALA A 436 1.27 0.16 10.25
N ILE A 437 1.42 0.44 11.54
CA ILE A 437 0.78 -0.38 12.58
C ILE A 437 -0.29 0.43 13.31
N VAL A 438 0.05 1.64 13.79
CA VAL A 438 -0.89 2.44 14.57
C VAL A 438 -1.91 3.13 13.67
N SER A 439 -1.47 3.98 12.73
CA SER A 439 -2.40 4.81 11.95
C SER A 439 -3.37 4.04 11.07
N ILE A 440 -2.90 2.97 10.40
CA ILE A 440 -3.73 2.18 9.48
C ILE A 440 -4.95 1.55 10.17
N MET A 441 -4.81 1.10 11.43
CA MET A 441 -5.91 0.45 12.16
C MET A 441 -7.04 1.42 12.49
N PHE A 442 -6.70 2.66 12.88
CA PHE A 442 -7.70 3.71 13.06
C PHE A 442 -8.38 4.06 11.74
N LEU A 443 -7.61 4.15 10.67
CA LEU A 443 -8.15 4.49 9.37
C LEU A 443 -9.14 3.43 8.87
N ALA A 444 -8.75 2.15 8.91
CA ALA A 444 -9.60 1.03 8.50
C ALA A 444 -10.91 0.99 9.31
N PHE A 445 -10.86 1.25 10.61
CA PHE A 445 -12.05 1.34 11.47
C PHE A 445 -13.02 2.42 11.01
N PHE A 446 -12.55 3.65 10.79
CA PHE A 446 -13.42 4.75 10.36
C PHE A 446 -13.91 4.61 8.93
N GLU A 447 -13.13 3.99 8.04
CA GLU A 447 -13.54 3.68 6.67
C GLU A 447 -14.71 2.70 6.63
N ILE A 448 -14.64 1.61 7.41
CA ILE A 448 -15.76 0.66 7.51
C ILE A 448 -17.00 1.34 8.07
N ILE A 449 -16.87 2.15 9.13
CA ILE A 449 -18.03 2.87 9.69
C ILE A 449 -18.63 3.82 8.65
N ALA A 450 -17.81 4.50 7.86
CA ALA A 450 -18.26 5.39 6.81
C ALA A 450 -19.04 4.66 5.71
N ILE A 451 -18.51 3.55 5.20
CA ILE A 451 -19.08 2.85 4.03
C ILE A 451 -20.16 1.85 4.46
N CYS A 452 -19.88 0.99 5.43
CA CYS A 452 -20.78 -0.13 5.77
C CYS A 452 -21.97 0.29 6.63
N TRP A 453 -21.77 1.15 7.64
CA TRP A 453 -22.82 1.56 8.57
C TRP A 453 -23.48 2.89 8.21
N SER A 454 -22.68 3.90 7.85
CA SER A 454 -23.20 5.25 7.58
C SER A 454 -23.83 5.35 6.19
N TYR A 455 -23.09 4.97 5.14
CA TYR A 455 -23.64 4.90 3.79
C TYR A 455 -24.62 3.74 3.63
N GLY A 456 -24.27 2.58 4.20
CA GLY A 456 -25.14 1.44 4.36
C GLY A 456 -24.93 0.36 3.30
N VAL A 457 -24.81 -0.89 3.75
CA VAL A 457 -24.63 -2.08 2.89
C VAL A 457 -25.72 -2.22 1.81
N LYS A 458 -26.94 -1.76 2.07
CA LYS A 458 -28.05 -1.78 1.09
C LYS A 458 -27.73 -0.91 -0.14
N ARG A 459 -27.23 0.31 0.06
CA ARG A 459 -26.85 1.21 -1.03
C ARG A 459 -25.64 0.68 -1.77
N LEU A 460 -24.62 0.23 -1.04
CA LEU A 460 -23.44 -0.41 -1.64
C LEU A 460 -23.82 -1.60 -2.53
N SER A 461 -24.78 -2.42 -2.08
CA SER A 461 -25.29 -3.56 -2.86
C SER A 461 -26.04 -3.13 -4.13
N SER A 462 -26.82 -2.04 -4.06
CA SER A 462 -27.51 -1.46 -5.22
C SER A 462 -26.56 -0.85 -6.24
N ASN A 463 -25.52 -0.13 -5.79
CA ASN A 463 -24.48 0.42 -6.67
C ASN A 463 -23.80 -0.69 -7.49
N MET A 464 -23.53 -1.82 -6.83
CA MET A 464 -22.90 -2.96 -7.47
C MET A 464 -23.83 -3.68 -8.45
N GLU A 465 -25.12 -3.78 -8.12
CA GLU A 465 -26.14 -4.27 -9.04
C GLU A 465 -26.25 -3.37 -10.28
N GLU A 466 -26.16 -2.05 -10.10
CA GLU A 466 -26.12 -1.07 -11.20
C GLU A 466 -24.89 -1.25 -12.10
N MET A 467 -23.72 -1.52 -11.52
CA MET A 467 -22.47 -1.71 -12.26
C MET A 467 -22.38 -3.07 -12.97
N THR A 468 -22.73 -4.15 -12.27
CA THR A 468 -22.42 -5.53 -12.70
C THR A 468 -23.65 -6.34 -13.09
N GLY A 469 -24.85 -5.80 -12.86
CA GLY A 469 -26.13 -6.50 -13.05
C GLY A 469 -26.44 -7.54 -11.97
N GLN A 470 -25.58 -7.69 -10.95
CA GLN A 470 -25.74 -8.69 -9.89
C GLN A 470 -25.53 -8.07 -8.51
N LYS A 471 -26.36 -8.47 -7.54
CA LYS A 471 -26.16 -8.12 -6.13
C LYS A 471 -25.03 -8.95 -5.52
N PRO A 472 -24.29 -8.39 -4.55
CA PRO A 472 -23.30 -9.15 -3.80
C PRO A 472 -23.94 -10.32 -3.04
N ASN A 473 -23.19 -11.42 -2.96
CA ASN A 473 -23.57 -12.59 -2.19
C ASN A 473 -23.90 -12.21 -0.72
N ILE A 474 -24.80 -12.96 -0.09
CA ILE A 474 -25.19 -12.80 1.32
C ILE A 474 -23.95 -12.84 2.22
N PHE A 475 -22.96 -13.67 1.87
CA PHE A 475 -21.67 -13.73 2.57
C PHE A 475 -21.01 -12.34 2.70
N PHE A 476 -20.75 -11.65 1.59
CA PHE A 476 -20.12 -10.33 1.60
C PHE A 476 -20.97 -9.28 2.34
N ARG A 477 -22.30 -9.34 2.18
CA ARG A 477 -23.21 -8.44 2.89
C ARG A 477 -23.17 -8.65 4.40
N LEU A 478 -23.04 -9.90 4.86
CA LEU A 478 -22.92 -10.23 6.29
C LEU A 478 -21.55 -9.83 6.84
N CYS A 479 -20.48 -10.00 6.06
CA CYS A 479 -19.16 -9.50 6.40
C CYS A 479 -19.19 -7.99 6.66
N TRP A 480 -19.63 -7.22 5.68
CA TRP A 480 -19.68 -5.76 5.77
C TRP A 480 -20.60 -5.26 6.88
N LEU A 481 -21.73 -5.91 7.11
CA LEU A 481 -22.71 -5.43 8.09
C LEU A 481 -22.27 -5.72 9.53
N VAL A 482 -21.67 -6.89 9.78
CA VAL A 482 -21.45 -7.40 11.15
C VAL A 482 -20.02 -7.84 11.37
N VAL A 483 -19.48 -8.74 10.54
CA VAL A 483 -18.20 -9.40 10.84
C VAL A 483 -17.04 -8.40 10.80
N ASP A 484 -16.91 -7.62 9.74
CA ASP A 484 -15.78 -6.70 9.56
C ASP A 484 -15.79 -5.57 10.59
N PRO A 485 -16.93 -4.87 10.84
CA PRO A 485 -16.98 -3.86 11.89
C PRO A 485 -16.63 -4.40 13.27
N VAL A 486 -17.13 -5.59 13.64
CA VAL A 486 -16.86 -6.20 14.95
C VAL A 486 -15.39 -6.62 15.04
N LEU A 487 -14.86 -7.32 14.04
CA LEU A 487 -13.47 -7.77 14.03
C LEU A 487 -12.49 -6.61 14.08
N ILE A 488 -12.67 -5.57 13.24
CA ILE A 488 -11.79 -4.39 13.30
C ILE A 488 -11.89 -3.72 14.66
N THR A 489 -13.09 -3.58 15.24
CA THR A 489 -13.24 -2.96 16.56
C THR A 489 -12.46 -3.74 17.62
N VAL A 490 -12.57 -5.08 17.61
CA VAL A 490 -11.83 -5.96 18.52
C VAL A 490 -10.32 -5.81 18.31
N ILE A 491 -9.85 -5.87 17.06
CA ILE A 491 -8.43 -5.73 16.72
C ILE A 491 -7.89 -4.36 17.15
N LEU A 492 -8.64 -3.28 16.92
CA LEU A 492 -8.26 -1.94 17.32
C LEU A 492 -8.12 -1.83 18.85
N ILE A 493 -9.09 -2.36 19.61
CA ILE A 493 -9.03 -2.37 21.08
C ILE A 493 -7.80 -3.14 21.56
N PHE A 494 -7.56 -4.34 21.04
CA PHE A 494 -6.39 -5.13 21.43
C PHE A 494 -5.07 -4.49 21.01
N SER A 495 -5.01 -3.84 19.84
CA SER A 495 -3.84 -3.10 19.37
C SER A 495 -3.48 -1.95 20.32
N VAL A 496 -4.48 -1.23 20.84
CA VAL A 496 -4.29 -0.17 21.84
C VAL A 496 -3.84 -0.75 23.20
N ILE A 497 -4.50 -1.82 23.68
CA ILE A 497 -4.17 -2.45 24.98
C ILE A 497 -2.76 -3.05 24.97
N GLN A 498 -2.37 -3.69 23.87
CA GLN A 498 -1.09 -4.38 23.73
C GLN A 498 -0.02 -3.51 23.06
N PHE A 499 -0.23 -2.19 23.00
CA PHE A 499 0.72 -1.28 22.39
C PHE A 499 2.09 -1.38 23.09
N LYS A 500 3.13 -1.60 22.27
CA LYS A 500 4.52 -1.56 22.70
C LYS A 500 5.23 -0.42 21.99
N PRO A 501 6.03 0.40 22.70
CA PRO A 501 6.84 1.43 22.07
C PRO A 501 7.76 0.84 21.01
N ALA A 502 8.06 1.63 19.97
CA ALA A 502 8.99 1.24 18.92
C ALA A 502 10.36 0.86 19.50
N ARG A 503 11.00 -0.13 18.89
CA ARG A 503 12.36 -0.60 19.21
C ARG A 503 13.07 -1.00 17.91
N TYR A 504 14.39 -0.95 17.92
CA TYR A 504 15.23 -1.44 16.81
C TYR A 504 16.30 -2.37 17.36
N GLY A 505 16.11 -3.68 17.18
CA GLY A 505 16.89 -4.69 17.90
C GLY A 505 16.77 -4.48 19.42
N ASP A 506 17.91 -4.37 20.10
CA ASP A 506 17.97 -4.09 21.54
C ASP A 506 17.88 -2.59 21.89
N TYR A 507 17.90 -1.71 20.89
CA TYR A 507 17.81 -0.27 21.10
C TYR A 507 16.38 0.15 21.46
N VAL A 508 16.25 0.82 22.61
CA VAL A 508 14.99 1.39 23.10
C VAL A 508 14.99 2.89 22.82
N PHE A 509 13.99 3.35 22.06
CA PHE A 509 13.88 4.77 21.71
C PHE A 509 13.62 5.63 22.95
N PRO A 510 14.31 6.79 23.07
CA PRO A 510 14.08 7.72 24.17
C PRO A 510 12.67 8.34 24.11
N PRO A 511 12.12 8.84 25.23
CA PRO A 511 10.74 9.33 25.29
C PRO A 511 10.41 10.43 24.29
N TRP A 512 11.36 11.34 24.01
CA TRP A 512 11.16 12.40 23.03
C TRP A 512 11.00 11.85 21.60
N ALA A 513 11.75 10.80 21.24
CA ALA A 513 11.65 10.17 19.92
C ALA A 513 10.34 9.40 19.78
N GLN A 514 9.86 8.76 20.86
CA GLN A 514 8.51 8.20 20.89
C GLN A 514 7.43 9.29 20.71
N GLY A 515 7.65 10.47 21.30
CA GLY A 515 6.81 11.65 21.07
C GLY A 515 6.76 12.07 19.59
N VAL A 516 7.90 12.08 18.90
CA VAL A 516 7.96 12.32 17.44
C VAL A 516 7.17 11.25 16.67
N GLY A 517 7.28 9.97 17.06
CA GLY A 517 6.46 8.89 16.50
C GLY A 517 4.96 9.15 16.61
N TRP A 518 4.49 9.63 17.77
CA TRP A 518 3.10 10.03 17.95
C TRP A 518 2.68 11.23 17.09
N VAL A 519 3.58 12.21 16.88
CA VAL A 519 3.32 13.31 15.96
C VAL A 519 3.17 12.81 14.52
N ILE A 520 3.98 11.85 14.08
CA ILE A 520 3.86 11.20 12.77
C ILE A 520 2.51 10.48 12.64
N ALA A 521 2.11 9.69 13.66
CA ALA A 521 0.81 9.04 13.67
C ALA A 521 -0.35 10.06 13.58
N LEU A 522 -0.29 11.13 14.38
CA LEU A 522 -1.30 12.19 14.38
C LEU A 522 -1.35 12.96 13.06
N ALA A 523 -0.22 13.17 12.38
CA ALA A 523 -0.18 13.84 11.07
C ALA A 523 -1.06 13.16 10.02
N SER A 524 -1.28 11.84 10.18
CA SER A 524 -2.24 11.09 9.38
C SER A 524 -3.66 11.04 9.95
N ILE A 525 -3.83 10.74 11.24
CA ILE A 525 -5.16 10.44 11.81
C ILE A 525 -5.99 11.72 12.06
N ILE A 526 -5.35 12.87 12.30
CA ILE A 526 -6.03 14.12 12.69
C ILE A 526 -7.04 14.62 11.64
N TRP A 527 -6.86 14.22 10.38
CA TRP A 527 -7.76 14.61 9.29
C TRP A 527 -9.17 14.04 9.44
N ILE A 528 -9.34 12.93 10.16
CA ILE A 528 -10.65 12.31 10.42
C ILE A 528 -11.56 13.25 11.23
N PRO A 529 -11.18 13.69 12.46
CA PRO A 529 -11.99 14.63 13.22
C PRO A 529 -12.04 16.02 12.56
N LEU A 530 -10.94 16.51 11.97
CA LEU A 530 -10.94 17.82 11.29
C LEU A 530 -11.89 17.84 10.09
N GLY A 531 -11.94 16.76 9.31
CA GLY A 531 -12.89 16.61 8.21
C GLY A 531 -14.34 16.61 8.67
N ALA A 532 -14.63 15.94 9.79
CA ALA A 532 -15.98 15.96 10.39
C ALA A 532 -16.39 17.36 10.84
N VAL A 533 -15.51 18.08 11.55
CA VAL A 533 -15.74 19.46 11.99
C VAL A 533 -15.94 20.40 10.80
N HIS A 534 -15.08 20.30 9.78
CA HIS A 534 -15.20 21.08 8.55
C HIS A 534 -16.54 20.85 7.86
N THR A 535 -16.97 19.60 7.69
CA THR A 535 -18.26 19.27 7.08
C THR A 535 -19.44 19.86 7.87
N LEU A 536 -19.41 19.77 9.20
CA LEU A 536 -20.46 20.35 10.06
C LEU A 536 -20.45 21.88 10.07
N TRP A 537 -19.30 22.51 9.79
CA TRP A 537 -19.20 23.96 9.68
C TRP A 537 -19.79 24.47 8.36
N VAL A 538 -19.49 23.81 7.24
CA VAL A 538 -19.90 24.21 5.88
C VAL A 538 -21.39 23.94 5.62
N LEU A 539 -21.95 22.86 6.14
CA LEU A 539 -23.36 22.53 5.87
C LEU A 539 -24.31 23.58 6.48
N PRO A 540 -25.36 24.02 5.80
CA PRO A 540 -26.30 25.01 6.34
C PRO A 540 -27.33 24.37 7.31
N GLY A 541 -27.77 25.15 8.30
CA GLY A 541 -28.90 24.80 9.18
C GLY A 541 -28.55 24.49 10.64
N SER A 542 -29.54 23.97 11.39
CA SER A 542 -29.38 23.56 12.80
C SER A 542 -28.50 22.32 12.93
N LEU A 543 -27.94 22.06 14.13
CA LEU A 543 -27.03 20.93 14.37
C LEU A 543 -27.61 19.58 13.92
N MET A 544 -28.89 19.32 14.18
CA MET A 544 -29.55 18.08 13.76
C MET A 544 -29.70 17.97 12.24
N LYS A 545 -30.02 19.09 11.56
CA LYS A 545 -30.09 19.14 10.09
C LYS A 545 -28.71 18.94 9.48
N LYS A 546 -27.67 19.57 10.04
CA LYS A 546 -26.26 19.39 9.66
C LYS A 546 -25.82 17.93 9.81
N LEU A 547 -26.13 17.28 10.94
CA LEU A 547 -25.78 15.88 11.15
C LEU A 547 -26.45 14.97 10.12
N LYS A 548 -27.76 15.16 9.88
CA LYS A 548 -28.50 14.38 8.87
C LYS A 548 -27.93 14.58 7.46
N LEU A 549 -27.62 15.82 7.08
CA LEU A 549 -27.00 16.13 5.80
C LEU A 549 -25.58 15.56 5.69
N SER A 550 -24.81 15.56 6.78
CA SER A 550 -23.43 15.05 6.78
C SER A 550 -23.31 13.55 6.54
N ILE A 551 -24.38 12.79 6.80
CA ILE A 551 -24.45 11.34 6.56
C ILE A 551 -25.18 11.04 5.23
N THR A 552 -25.77 12.07 4.61
CA THR A 552 -26.50 11.92 3.34
C THR A 552 -25.50 11.95 2.17
N PRO A 553 -25.55 10.96 1.26
CA PRO A 553 -24.67 10.94 0.09
C PRO A 553 -24.82 12.20 -0.78
N TYR A 554 -23.74 12.63 -1.43
CA TYR A 554 -23.70 13.80 -2.33
C TYR A 554 -24.04 15.17 -1.70
N ALA A 555 -24.29 15.28 -0.39
CA ALA A 555 -24.74 16.52 0.23
C ALA A 555 -23.77 17.70 0.03
N LEU A 556 -22.45 17.45 0.03
CA LEU A 556 -21.43 18.49 -0.21
C LEU A 556 -21.43 18.99 -1.66
N ASN A 557 -21.70 18.12 -2.63
CA ASN A 557 -21.74 18.50 -4.05
C ASN A 557 -22.98 19.35 -4.35
N ALA A 558 -24.12 19.02 -3.76
CA ALA A 558 -25.33 19.82 -3.85
C ALA A 558 -25.13 21.24 -3.30
N THR A 559 -24.38 21.39 -2.19
CA THR A 559 -24.03 22.72 -1.66
C THR A 559 -23.01 23.49 -2.50
N LYS A 560 -22.03 22.83 -3.16
CA LYS A 560 -21.13 23.51 -4.11
C LYS A 560 -21.92 24.02 -5.33
N GLY A 561 -22.89 23.26 -5.82
CA GLY A 561 -23.84 23.72 -6.86
C GLY A 561 -24.64 24.95 -6.43
N LEU A 562 -25.19 24.92 -5.21
CA LEU A 562 -25.89 26.06 -4.59
C LEU A 562 -25.01 27.32 -4.41
N TYR A 563 -23.71 27.18 -4.18
CA TYR A 563 -22.79 28.32 -4.08
C TYR A 563 -22.45 28.90 -5.46
N ASN A 564 -22.33 28.05 -6.49
CA ASN A 564 -22.14 28.51 -7.87
C ASN A 564 -23.41 29.17 -8.43
N GLU A 565 -24.59 28.63 -8.14
CA GLU A 565 -25.89 29.23 -8.51
C GLU A 565 -26.17 30.52 -7.73
N ARG A 566 -25.66 30.69 -6.50
CA ARG A 566 -25.71 31.99 -5.81
C ARG A 566 -24.84 33.08 -6.45
N GLY A 567 -23.98 32.73 -7.41
CA GLY A 567 -23.29 33.68 -8.29
C GLY A 567 -24.15 34.20 -9.44
N GLU A 568 -25.27 33.54 -9.74
CA GLU A 568 -26.20 33.90 -10.83
C GLU A 568 -27.65 33.84 -10.33
N GLY A 569 -28.16 34.99 -9.86
CA GLY A 569 -29.60 35.32 -9.85
C GLY A 569 -30.60 34.31 -9.24
N ALA A 570 -30.89 34.50 -7.95
CA ALA A 570 -32.15 34.22 -7.23
C ALA A 570 -33.12 33.12 -7.75
N GLY A 571 -33.25 32.04 -6.97
CA GLY A 571 -34.41 31.14 -6.90
C GLY A 571 -34.18 30.00 -5.90
N GLU A 572 -35.13 29.71 -5.01
CA GLU A 572 -35.07 28.53 -4.12
C GLU A 572 -35.07 27.23 -4.94
N PRO A 573 -34.19 26.23 -4.69
CA PRO A 573 -34.26 24.97 -5.40
C PRO A 573 -35.16 23.95 -4.71
N ASP A 574 -36.05 23.40 -5.53
CA ASP A 574 -36.95 22.29 -5.22
C ASP A 574 -36.15 20.98 -5.05
N ILE A 575 -36.49 20.20 -4.02
CA ILE A 575 -35.79 18.95 -3.68
C ILE A 575 -36.48 17.81 -4.42
N SER A 576 -36.03 17.51 -5.65
CA SER A 576 -36.41 16.27 -6.34
C SER A 576 -35.24 15.68 -7.14
N VAL A 577 -34.63 14.66 -6.54
CA VAL A 577 -34.22 13.37 -7.14
C VAL A 577 -33.75 13.42 -8.60
N ILE A 578 -32.44 13.29 -8.79
CA ILE A 578 -31.83 12.80 -10.03
C ILE A 578 -32.23 11.32 -10.18
N SER A 579 -33.25 11.06 -10.99
CA SER A 579 -33.51 9.75 -11.58
C SER A 579 -33.24 9.86 -13.07
N THR A 580 -32.12 9.28 -13.49
CA THR A 580 -31.86 8.68 -14.82
C THR A 580 -32.72 9.16 -15.99
N GLY A 581 -32.12 9.98 -16.87
CA GLY A 581 -32.60 10.14 -18.23
C GLY A 581 -32.44 8.82 -19.02
N LEU A 582 -33.56 8.14 -19.24
CA LEU A 582 -33.74 7.21 -20.35
C LEU A 582 -34.35 8.00 -21.51
N PRO A 583 -33.92 7.81 -22.77
CA PRO A 583 -34.53 8.48 -23.91
C PRO A 583 -35.97 7.99 -24.11
N ASP A 584 -36.90 8.93 -24.22
CA ASP A 584 -38.32 8.71 -24.47
C ASP A 584 -38.54 7.72 -25.64
N LYS A 585 -39.11 6.56 -25.33
CA LYS A 585 -39.77 5.72 -26.34
C LYS A 585 -41.07 6.42 -26.74
N LYS A 586 -41.13 6.92 -27.97
CA LYS A 586 -42.40 7.35 -28.59
C LYS A 586 -43.39 6.17 -28.61
N PRO A 587 -44.68 6.38 -28.28
CA PRO A 587 -45.69 5.36 -28.47
C PRO A 587 -45.97 5.16 -29.96
N ILE A 588 -45.96 3.90 -30.39
CA ILE A 588 -46.47 3.47 -31.69
C ILE A 588 -47.99 3.44 -31.56
N GLU A 589 -48.67 4.41 -32.15
CA GLU A 589 -50.12 4.34 -32.35
C GLU A 589 -50.42 3.37 -33.49
N THR A 590 -51.07 2.27 -33.14
CA THR A 590 -51.80 1.41 -34.07
C THR A 590 -53.14 2.04 -34.42
N TYR A 591 -53.35 2.39 -35.69
CA TYR A 591 -54.66 2.39 -36.34
C TYR A 591 -54.50 1.85 -37.77
N PHE A 592 -55.56 1.15 -38.20
CA PHE A 592 -55.73 0.37 -39.44
C PHE A 592 -55.13 0.94 -40.72
#